data_AF-A0A9D0GAI5-F1
#
_entry.id   AF-A0A9D0GAI5-F1
#
_cell.length_a   1.000
_cell.length_b   1.000
_cell.length_c   1.000
_cell.angle_alpha   90.00
_cell.angle_beta   90.00
_cell.angle_gamma   90.00
#
_symmetry.space_group_name_H-M   'P 1'
#
loop_
_entity.id
_entity.type
_entity.pdbx_description
1 polymer ?
#
loop_
_entity_poly.entity_id
_entity_poly.type
_entity_poly.pdbx_seq_one_letter_code
_entity_poly.pdbx_strand_id
1 'polypeptide(L)'
;MSYIGEQQRILVQVAWLYYKEGLTQREIGEKLGLSRVTVNRLLQRARERGIVQVHIDAPDARYLELESALRQAFGLRDAVVTPSLAPEDREARYVALARAGAEWLLSHLQDGMRVGLGMGRTVAHLPQFFAPARTIACAFAEV
;
A
#
# COMPACT_ATOMS: atom_id res chain seq x y z
N MET A 1 25.91 -21.89 -19.79
CA MET A 1 25.07 -20.77 -20.26
C MET A 1 23.66 -21.29 -20.45
N SER A 2 22.71 -20.89 -19.60
CA SER A 2 21.35 -21.45 -19.63
C SER A 2 20.58 -20.95 -20.85
N TYR A 3 20.03 -21.88 -21.63
CA TYR A 3 19.19 -21.59 -22.79
C TYR A 3 17.90 -20.92 -22.30
N ILE A 4 17.71 -19.64 -22.58
CA ILE A 4 16.44 -18.96 -22.31
C ILE A 4 15.43 -19.52 -23.31
N GLY A 5 14.48 -20.33 -22.85
CA GLY A 5 13.41 -20.84 -23.71
C GLY A 5 12.66 -19.68 -24.41
N GLU A 6 12.18 -19.90 -25.62
CA GLU A 6 11.53 -18.87 -26.45
C GLU A 6 10.39 -18.14 -25.72
N GLN A 7 9.64 -18.88 -24.90
CA GLN A 7 8.60 -18.34 -24.01
C GLN A 7 9.14 -17.43 -22.90
N GLN A 8 10.34 -17.66 -22.39
CA GLN A 8 10.97 -16.80 -21.39
C GLN A 8 11.56 -15.55 -22.03
N ARG A 9 12.09 -15.67 -23.26
CA ARG A 9 12.61 -14.52 -24.02
C ARG A 9 11.54 -13.48 -24.29
N ILE A 10 10.34 -13.89 -24.70
CA ILE A 10 9.23 -12.95 -24.95
C ILE A 10 8.76 -12.25 -23.67
N LEU A 11 8.77 -12.93 -22.52
CA LEU A 11 8.45 -12.33 -21.22
C LEU A 11 9.46 -11.24 -20.84
N VAL A 12 10.75 -11.53 -20.99
CA VAL A 12 11.83 -10.57 -20.73
C VAL A 12 11.73 -9.37 -21.67
N GLN A 13 11.49 -9.61 -22.97
CA GLN A 13 11.40 -8.56 -23.98
C GLN A 13 10.21 -7.62 -23.72
N VAL A 14 9.02 -8.18 -23.45
CA VAL A 14 7.83 -7.38 -23.12
C VAL A 14 8.03 -6.58 -21.84
N ALA A 15 8.64 -7.17 -20.81
CA ALA A 15 8.97 -6.47 -19.57
C ALA A 15 9.96 -5.32 -19.79
N TRP A 16 11.02 -5.55 -20.57
CA TRP A 16 12.02 -4.52 -20.91
C TRP A 16 11.37 -3.32 -21.61
N LEU A 17 10.60 -3.57 -22.66
CA LEU A 17 9.93 -2.50 -23.41
C LEU A 17 8.99 -1.67 -22.51
N TYR A 18 8.30 -2.31 -21.57
CA TYR A 18 7.37 -1.63 -20.67
C TYR A 18 8.07 -0.86 -19.54
N TYR A 19 8.92 -1.52 -18.74
CA TYR A 19 9.50 -0.91 -17.54
C TYR A 19 10.77 -0.10 -17.82
N LYS A 20 11.57 -0.51 -18.81
CA LYS A 20 12.85 0.15 -19.12
C LYS A 20 12.70 1.20 -20.21
N GLU A 21 11.98 0.87 -21.28
CA GLU A 21 11.77 1.82 -22.40
C GLU A 21 10.51 2.69 -22.24
N GLY A 22 9.61 2.35 -21.31
CA GLY A 22 8.44 3.18 -20.99
C GLY A 22 7.31 3.11 -22.02
N LEU A 23 7.32 2.12 -22.93
CA LEU A 23 6.28 1.97 -23.94
C LEU A 23 4.96 1.55 -23.29
N THR A 24 3.86 2.04 -23.85
CA THR A 24 2.51 1.57 -23.50
C THR A 24 2.29 0.14 -23.99
N GLN A 25 1.36 -0.58 -23.35
CA GLN A 25 0.99 -1.94 -23.79
C GLN A 25 0.50 -2.00 -25.24
N ARG A 26 -0.03 -0.88 -25.76
CA ARG A 26 -0.47 -0.76 -27.16
C ARG A 26 0.72 -0.69 -28.10
N GLU A 27 1.68 0.20 -27.85
CA GLU A 27 2.89 0.35 -28.65
C GLU A 27 3.73 -0.94 -28.66
N ILE A 28 3.79 -1.63 -27.52
CA ILE A 28 4.45 -2.95 -27.44
C ILE A 28 3.72 -3.98 -28.31
N GLY A 29 2.39 -3.96 -28.29
CA GLY A 29 1.57 -4.84 -29.11
C GLY A 29 1.80 -4.61 -30.61
N GLU A 30 1.79 -3.36 -31.04
CA GLU A 30 2.09 -2.95 -32.42
C GLU A 30 3.52 -3.37 -32.83
N LYS A 31 4.52 -3.18 -31.95
CA LYS A 31 5.93 -3.51 -32.19
C LYS A 31 6.21 -5.02 -32.28
N LEU A 32 5.46 -5.84 -31.54
CA LEU A 32 5.68 -7.29 -31.43
C LEU A 32 4.64 -8.14 -32.18
N GLY A 33 3.66 -7.52 -32.85
CA GLY A 33 2.55 -8.23 -33.49
C GLY A 33 1.63 -8.94 -32.49
N LEU A 34 1.49 -8.39 -31.28
CA LEU A 34 0.70 -8.96 -30.18
C LEU A 34 -0.51 -8.09 -29.87
N SER A 35 -1.62 -8.71 -29.46
CA SER A 35 -2.74 -7.94 -28.92
C SER A 35 -2.39 -7.31 -27.57
N ARG A 36 -2.98 -6.15 -27.25
CA ARG A 36 -2.84 -5.49 -25.93
C ARG A 36 -3.14 -6.45 -24.77
N VAL A 37 -4.15 -7.32 -24.91
CA VAL A 37 -4.51 -8.35 -23.92
C VAL A 37 -3.37 -9.36 -23.74
N THR A 38 -2.73 -9.78 -24.84
CA THR A 38 -1.57 -10.68 -24.78
C THR A 38 -0.39 -10.03 -24.09
N VAL A 39 -0.09 -8.77 -24.41
CA VAL A 39 0.98 -8.00 -23.74
C VAL A 39 0.72 -7.89 -22.24
N ASN A 40 -0.51 -7.57 -21.83
CA ASN A 40 -0.90 -7.50 -20.43
C ASN A 40 -0.66 -8.83 -19.69
N ARG A 41 -1.12 -9.95 -20.27
CA ARG A 41 -0.91 -11.31 -19.73
C ARG A 41 0.57 -11.67 -19.63
N LEU A 42 1.39 -11.27 -20.61
CA LEU A 42 2.84 -11.51 -20.58
C LEU A 42 3.53 -10.69 -19.48
N LEU A 43 3.16 -9.42 -19.29
CA LEU A 43 3.65 -8.60 -18.17
C LEU A 43 3.28 -9.20 -16.82
N GLN A 44 2.04 -9.70 -16.68
CA GLN A 44 1.60 -10.38 -15.46
C GLN A 44 2.43 -11.64 -15.20
N ARG A 45 2.59 -12.51 -16.20
CA ARG A 45 3.43 -13.72 -16.08
C ARG A 45 4.88 -13.40 -15.76
N ALA A 46 5.43 -12.30 -16.29
CA ALA A 46 6.78 -11.86 -15.97
C ALA A 46 6.93 -11.48 -14.49
N ARG A 47 5.91 -10.84 -13.89
CA ARG A 47 5.86 -10.58 -12.44
C ARG A 47 5.72 -11.87 -11.63
N GLU A 48 4.77 -12.73 -12.00
CA GLU A 48 4.49 -14.01 -11.30
C GLU A 48 5.71 -14.95 -11.28
N ARG A 49 6.51 -14.96 -12.36
CA ARG A 49 7.75 -15.75 -12.45
C ARG A 49 8.97 -15.09 -11.81
N GLY A 50 8.82 -13.90 -11.21
CA GLY A 50 9.91 -13.14 -10.60
C GLY A 50 10.92 -12.55 -11.60
N ILE A 51 10.60 -12.54 -12.91
CA ILE A 51 11.43 -11.90 -13.95
C ILE A 51 11.43 -10.38 -13.75
N VAL A 52 10.31 -9.83 -13.27
CA VAL A 52 10.17 -8.43 -12.88
C VAL A 52 9.98 -8.35 -11.38
N GLN A 53 10.88 -7.64 -10.71
CA GLN A 53 10.75 -7.22 -9.33
C GLN A 53 10.69 -5.70 -9.31
N VAL A 54 9.65 -5.15 -8.71
CA VAL A 54 9.51 -3.71 -8.54
C VAL A 54 10.02 -3.38 -7.15
N HIS A 55 11.08 -2.60 -7.07
CA HIS A 55 11.58 -2.06 -5.82
C HIS A 55 11.24 -0.57 -5.76
N ILE A 56 10.56 -0.15 -4.70
CA ILE A 56 10.24 1.26 -4.46
C ILE A 56 11.15 1.72 -3.33
N ASP A 57 12.21 2.43 -3.69
CA ASP A 57 13.13 3.03 -2.72
C ASP A 57 12.55 4.37 -2.22
N ALA A 58 11.64 4.27 -1.27
CA ALA A 58 11.09 5.40 -0.55
C ALA A 58 11.02 5.05 0.95
N PRO A 59 11.30 6.00 1.87
CA PRO A 59 11.21 5.75 3.31
C PRO A 59 9.87 5.13 3.75
N ASP A 60 8.79 5.48 3.04
CA ASP A 60 7.43 5.05 3.36
C ASP A 60 6.98 3.78 2.63
N ALA A 61 7.71 3.34 1.59
CA ALA A 61 7.34 2.17 0.79
C ALA A 61 7.35 0.87 1.62
N ARG A 62 8.28 0.76 2.59
CA ARG A 62 8.33 -0.37 3.52
C ARG A 62 7.09 -0.45 4.41
N TYR A 63 6.49 0.70 4.76
CA TYR A 63 5.24 0.71 5.54
C TYR A 63 4.08 0.19 4.68
N LEU A 64 3.97 0.64 3.43
CA LEU A 64 2.92 0.17 2.50
C LEU A 64 2.97 -1.34 2.25
N GLU A 65 4.16 -1.91 2.09
CA GLU A 65 4.34 -3.36 1.94
C GLU A 65 3.90 -4.12 3.20
N LEU A 66 4.31 -3.65 4.39
CA LEU A 66 3.90 -4.23 5.67
C LEU A 66 2.39 -4.12 5.90
N GLU A 67 1.79 -2.97 5.60
CA GLU A 67 0.33 -2.75 5.69
C GLU A 67 -0.44 -3.68 4.76
N SER A 68 0.05 -3.88 3.53
CA SER A 68 -0.53 -4.85 2.59
C SER A 68 -0.42 -6.28 3.12
N ALA A 69 0.75 -6.67 3.65
CA ALA A 69 0.97 -7.98 4.22
C ALA A 69 0.07 -8.23 5.45
N LEU A 70 -0.08 -7.25 6.34
CA LEU A 70 -0.98 -7.34 7.51
C LEU A 70 -2.44 -7.52 7.09
N ARG A 71 -2.91 -6.74 6.10
CA ARG A 71 -4.27 -6.87 5.56
C ARG A 71 -4.53 -8.25 4.99
N GLN A 72 -3.59 -8.80 4.21
CA GLN A 72 -3.72 -10.12 3.61
C GLN A 72 -3.64 -11.25 4.64
N ALA A 73 -2.70 -11.18 5.58
CA ALA A 73 -2.48 -12.23 6.57
C ALA A 73 -3.65 -12.35 7.57
N PHE A 74 -4.26 -11.23 7.95
CA PHE A 74 -5.29 -11.18 8.99
C PHE A 74 -6.69 -10.83 8.46
N GLY A 75 -6.87 -10.64 7.14
CA GLY A 75 -8.16 -10.28 6.54
C GLY A 75 -8.67 -8.90 7.00
N LEU A 76 -7.76 -7.96 7.29
CA LEU A 76 -8.13 -6.63 7.78
C LEU A 76 -8.67 -5.77 6.64
N ARG A 77 -9.66 -4.92 6.96
CA ARG A 77 -10.15 -3.90 6.03
C ARG A 77 -9.09 -2.84 5.76
N ASP A 78 -8.35 -2.48 6.81
CA ASP A 78 -7.27 -1.52 6.72
C ASP A 78 -6.16 -1.81 7.74
N ALA A 79 -4.97 -1.29 7.47
CA ALA A 79 -3.83 -1.34 8.38
C ALA A 79 -2.94 -0.12 8.15
N VAL A 80 -2.45 0.48 9.24
CA VAL A 80 -1.49 1.57 9.21
C VAL A 80 -0.27 1.19 10.04
N VAL A 81 0.92 1.36 9.48
CA VAL A 81 2.19 1.02 10.16
C VAL A 81 2.98 2.29 10.45
N THR A 82 3.33 2.48 11.72
CA THR A 82 4.16 3.61 12.17
C THR A 82 5.64 3.18 12.30
N PRO A 83 6.59 4.13 12.23
CA PRO A 83 8.00 3.84 12.49
C PRO A 83 8.22 3.15 13.84
N SER A 84 9.15 2.20 13.86
CA SER A 84 9.61 1.58 15.11
C SER A 84 10.53 2.56 15.85
N LEU A 85 10.04 3.11 16.95
CA LEU A 85 10.83 3.95 17.86
C LEU A 85 11.56 3.07 18.90
N ALA A 86 12.60 3.63 19.53
CA ALA A 86 13.42 2.91 20.49
C ALA A 86 12.55 2.29 21.63
N PRO A 87 12.83 1.03 22.07
CA PRO A 87 12.01 0.32 23.05
C PRO A 87 11.78 1.05 24.38
N GLU A 88 12.77 1.82 24.81
CA GLU A 88 12.78 2.65 26.00
C GLU A 88 11.80 3.83 25.94
N ASP A 89 11.50 4.35 24.75
CA ASP A 89 10.62 5.50 24.57
C ASP A 89 9.17 5.08 24.35
N ARG A 90 8.55 4.60 25.43
CA ARG A 90 7.15 4.11 25.40
C ARG A 90 6.17 5.21 25.04
N GLU A 91 6.43 6.42 25.50
CA GLU A 91 5.56 7.57 25.31
C GLU A 91 5.55 8.00 23.84
N ALA A 92 6.72 8.13 23.22
CA ALA A 92 6.80 8.48 21.81
C ALA A 92 6.10 7.44 20.91
N ARG A 93 6.08 6.16 21.30
CA ARG A 93 5.30 5.13 20.58
C ARG A 93 3.79 5.35 20.66
N TYR A 94 3.27 5.66 21.85
CA TYR A 94 1.84 5.97 21.98
C TYR A 94 1.45 7.19 21.16
N VAL A 95 2.30 8.22 21.16
CA VAL A 95 2.13 9.43 20.35
C VAL A 95 2.14 9.13 18.85
N ALA A 96 3.10 8.32 18.36
CA ALA A 96 3.18 7.96 16.95
C ALA A 96 1.93 7.18 16.48
N LEU A 97 1.50 6.18 17.28
CA LEU A 97 0.28 5.42 17.00
C LEU A 97 -0.98 6.30 17.05
N ALA A 98 -1.07 7.21 18.03
CA ALA A 98 -2.20 8.12 18.17
C ALA A 98 -2.31 9.09 16.98
N ARG A 99 -1.19 9.62 16.50
CA ARG A 99 -1.16 10.48 15.30
C ARG A 99 -1.65 9.74 14.06
N ALA A 100 -1.07 8.56 13.79
CA ALA A 100 -1.48 7.75 12.64
C ALA A 100 -2.96 7.32 12.73
N GLY A 101 -3.42 6.96 13.94
CA GLY A 101 -4.82 6.66 14.19
C GLY A 101 -5.76 7.84 13.97
N ALA A 102 -5.35 9.06 14.35
CA ALA A 102 -6.13 10.27 14.11
C ALA A 102 -6.24 10.60 12.61
N GLU A 103 -5.14 10.51 11.87
CA GLU A 103 -5.12 10.72 10.41
C GLU A 103 -5.97 9.69 9.68
N TRP A 104 -5.86 8.41 10.07
CA TRP A 104 -6.71 7.34 9.57
C TRP A 104 -8.19 7.59 9.88
N LEU A 105 -8.51 7.99 11.11
CA LEU A 105 -9.89 8.26 11.50
C LEU A 105 -10.46 9.44 10.69
N LEU A 106 -9.70 10.52 10.50
CA LEU A 106 -10.11 11.69 9.73
C LEU A 106 -10.39 11.38 8.25
N SER A 107 -9.64 10.46 7.64
CA SER A 107 -9.87 10.06 6.25
C SER A 107 -11.08 9.12 6.07
N HIS A 108 -11.55 8.50 7.15
CA HIS A 108 -12.66 7.54 7.12
C HIS A 108 -13.97 8.08 7.71
N LEU A 109 -13.92 9.12 8.54
CA LEU A 109 -15.12 9.69 9.15
C LEU A 109 -16.01 10.38 8.12
N GLN A 110 -17.30 10.11 8.21
CA GLN A 110 -18.35 10.72 7.41
C GLN A 110 -19.47 11.24 8.32
N ASP A 111 -20.22 12.21 7.79
CA ASP A 111 -21.41 12.73 8.46
C ASP A 111 -22.43 11.61 8.71
N GLY A 112 -23.04 11.61 9.89
CA GLY A 112 -23.99 10.58 10.34
C GLY A 112 -23.35 9.34 11.00
N MET A 113 -22.02 9.22 11.01
CA MET A 113 -21.36 8.09 11.67
C MET A 113 -21.45 8.14 13.20
N ARG A 114 -21.49 6.96 13.82
CA ARG A 114 -21.33 6.77 15.27
C ARG A 114 -19.99 6.10 15.54
N VAL A 115 -19.19 6.69 16.41
CA VAL A 115 -17.83 6.27 16.72
C VAL A 115 -17.78 5.75 18.15
N GLY A 116 -17.43 4.49 18.30
CA GLY A 116 -17.13 3.90 19.59
C GLY A 116 -15.71 4.23 20.04
N LEU A 117 -15.53 4.72 21.26
CA LEU A 117 -14.24 5.01 21.87
C LEU A 117 -14.00 4.04 23.03
N GLY A 118 -12.97 3.21 22.90
CA GLY A 118 -12.48 2.40 24.00
C GLY A 118 -11.52 3.18 24.91
N MET A 119 -11.35 2.72 26.14
CA MET A 119 -10.35 3.26 27.06
C MET A 119 -8.96 2.68 26.79
N GLY A 120 -7.96 3.56 26.60
CA GLY A 120 -6.58 3.12 26.45
C GLY A 120 -5.60 4.30 26.32
N ARG A 121 -4.33 4.08 26.70
CA ARG A 121 -3.29 5.12 26.66
C ARG A 121 -3.14 5.72 25.26
N THR A 122 -3.05 4.88 24.23
CA THR A 122 -2.96 5.34 22.84
C THR A 122 -4.16 6.20 22.45
N VAL A 123 -5.38 5.76 22.80
CA VAL A 123 -6.62 6.50 22.47
C VAL A 123 -6.66 7.85 23.20
N ALA A 124 -6.14 7.92 24.43
CA ALA A 124 -6.07 9.17 25.20
C ALA A 124 -5.16 10.24 24.55
N HIS A 125 -4.18 9.85 23.74
CA HIS A 125 -3.35 10.79 22.97
C HIS A 125 -3.99 11.22 21.65
N LEU A 126 -4.95 10.47 21.12
CA LEU A 126 -5.55 10.70 19.80
C LEU A 126 -6.16 12.12 19.65
N PRO A 127 -6.88 12.69 20.64
CA PRO A 127 -7.42 14.04 20.54
C PRO A 127 -6.37 15.13 20.25
N GLN A 128 -5.10 14.93 20.62
CA GLN A 128 -4.02 15.88 20.37
C GLN A 128 -3.70 16.04 18.88
N PHE A 129 -4.04 15.04 18.06
CA PHE A 129 -3.77 14.99 16.63
C PHE A 129 -5.03 15.04 15.78
N PHE A 130 -6.21 15.07 16.40
CA PHE A 130 -7.49 15.07 15.70
C PHE A 130 -7.92 16.50 15.35
N ALA A 131 -7.51 16.97 14.17
CA ALA A 131 -7.80 18.30 13.66
C ALA A 131 -8.55 18.24 12.31
N PRO A 132 -9.88 18.10 12.29
CA PRO A 132 -10.64 18.01 11.05
C PRO A 132 -10.67 19.38 10.34
N ALA A 133 -10.45 19.37 9.02
CA ALA A 133 -10.46 20.59 8.19
C ALA A 133 -11.87 21.20 8.03
N ARG A 134 -12.92 20.43 8.35
CA ARG A 134 -14.32 20.84 8.35
C ARG A 134 -15.04 20.22 9.54
N THR A 135 -16.20 20.74 9.90
CA THR A 135 -17.09 20.04 10.82
C THR A 135 -17.57 18.72 10.20
N ILE A 136 -17.46 17.64 10.97
CA ILE A 136 -17.97 16.31 10.63
C ILE A 136 -19.05 15.96 11.65
N ALA A 137 -20.30 15.86 11.20
CA ALA A 137 -21.47 15.59 12.03
C ALA A 137 -21.52 14.12 12.44
N CYS A 138 -20.69 13.73 13.40
CA CYS A 138 -20.62 12.38 13.95
C CYS A 138 -20.92 12.38 15.46
N ALA A 139 -21.33 11.22 15.98
CA ALA A 139 -21.59 11.04 17.41
C ALA A 139 -20.56 10.08 18.01
N PHE A 140 -19.93 10.47 19.12
CA PHE A 140 -18.99 9.62 19.85
C PHE A 140 -19.69 8.99 21.06
N ALA A 141 -19.42 7.71 21.30
CA ALA A 141 -19.92 6.97 22.45
C ALA A 141 -18.79 6.12 23.04
N GLU A 142 -18.80 5.93 24.35
CA GLU A 142 -17.90 4.98 25.01
C GLU A 142 -18.36 3.54 24.72
N VAL A 143 -17.40 2.61 24.59
CA VAL A 143 -17.64 1.17 24.33
C VAL A 143 -17.23 0.33 25.53
#